data_AF-B8KXS4-F1
#
_entry.id   AF-B8KXS4-F1
#
_cell.length_a   1.000
_cell.length_b   1.000
_cell.length_c   1.000
_cell.angle_alpha   90.00
_cell.angle_beta   90.00
_cell.angle_gamma   90.00
#
_symmetry.space_group_name_H-M   'P 1'
#
loop_
_entity.id
_entity.type
_entity.pdbx_description
1 polymer ?
#
loop_
_entity_poly.entity_id
_entity_poly.type
_entity_poly.pdbx_seq_one_letter_code
_entity_poly.pdbx_strand_id
1 'polypeptide(L)'
;MVAEVFKDKRGRQPEVPFGYESLLTDAQRHAIDSSRNFGWSLHFIRRPLFQDPTVVMCDANHGKCWQVLEDGKLIPFNDLRGSQKPL
;
A
#
# COMPACT_ATOMS: atom_id res chain seq x y z
N MET A 1 32.93 -8.94 -4.09
CA MET A 1 32.14 -8.53 -2.91
C MET A 1 30.73 -9.02 -3.14
N VAL A 2 30.21 -9.84 -2.23
CA VAL A 2 28.88 -10.46 -2.37
C VAL A 2 27.81 -9.42 -2.08
N ALA A 3 26.90 -9.17 -3.04
CA ALA A 3 25.74 -8.33 -2.82
C ALA A 3 24.77 -9.10 -1.91
N GLU A 4 24.58 -8.63 -0.68
CA GLU A 4 23.50 -9.12 0.17
C GLU A 4 22.16 -8.70 -0.45
N VAL A 5 21.49 -9.65 -1.08
CA VAL A 5 20.10 -9.55 -1.48
C VAL A 5 19.28 -9.49 -0.21
N PHE A 6 18.84 -8.29 0.19
CA PHE A 6 17.85 -8.14 1.26
C PHE A 6 16.60 -8.90 0.85
N LYS A 7 16.41 -10.06 1.48
CA LYS A 7 15.31 -10.97 1.21
C LYS A 7 14.01 -10.28 1.61
N ASP A 8 13.25 -9.83 0.62
CA ASP A 8 11.88 -9.38 0.82
C ASP A 8 11.13 -10.46 1.63
N LYS A 9 10.64 -10.08 2.83
CA LYS A 9 9.99 -11.02 3.76
C LYS A 9 8.65 -11.54 3.24
N ARG A 10 8.11 -10.98 2.14
CA ARG A 10 6.87 -11.42 1.46
C ARG A 10 7.12 -12.64 0.56
N GLY A 11 8.38 -13.04 0.35
CA GLY A 11 8.70 -14.17 -0.52
C GLY A 11 8.32 -13.87 -1.98
N ARG A 12 7.42 -14.67 -2.57
CA ARG A 12 6.88 -14.49 -3.93
C ARG A 12 5.45 -13.94 -3.97
N GLN A 13 4.89 -13.51 -2.83
CA GLN A 13 3.51 -13.04 -2.79
C GLN A 13 3.39 -11.67 -3.47
N PRO A 14 2.35 -11.47 -4.31
CA PRO A 14 2.13 -10.18 -4.96
C PRO A 14 1.83 -9.10 -3.92
N GLU A 15 2.29 -7.88 -4.20
CA GLU A 15 2.04 -6.68 -3.37
C GLU A 15 0.56 -6.37 -3.17
N VAL A 16 -0.27 -6.82 -4.12
CA VAL A 16 -1.73 -6.80 -4.08
C VAL A 16 -2.25 -8.22 -4.29
N PRO A 17 -2.87 -8.85 -3.28
CA PRO A 17 -3.46 -10.18 -3.42
C PRO A 17 -4.61 -10.21 -4.44
N PHE A 18 -4.77 -11.32 -5.17
CA PHE A 18 -5.98 -11.51 -5.99
C PHE A 18 -7.24 -11.50 -5.11
N GLY A 19 -8.27 -10.78 -5.54
CA GLY A 19 -9.53 -10.66 -4.79
C GLY A 19 -9.43 -9.86 -3.49
N TYR A 20 -8.42 -9.00 -3.34
CA TYR A 20 -8.23 -8.17 -2.15
C TYR A 20 -9.46 -7.32 -1.79
N GLU A 21 -10.30 -7.00 -2.77
CA GLU A 21 -11.51 -6.20 -2.61
C GLU A 21 -12.47 -6.81 -1.58
N SER A 22 -12.52 -8.16 -1.50
CA SER A 22 -13.32 -8.89 -0.52
C SER A 22 -12.90 -8.64 0.94
N LEU A 23 -11.69 -8.12 1.13
CA LEU A 23 -11.07 -7.88 2.44
C LEU A 23 -11.20 -6.41 2.86
N LEU A 24 -11.70 -5.55 1.98
CA LEU A 24 -11.84 -4.12 2.22
C LEU A 24 -13.26 -3.78 2.65
N THR A 25 -13.40 -2.70 3.41
CA THR A 25 -14.70 -2.08 3.66
C THR A 25 -15.24 -1.40 2.41
N ASP A 26 -16.55 -1.16 2.35
CA ASP A 26 -17.16 -0.42 1.24
C ASP A 26 -16.57 0.99 1.08
N ALA A 27 -16.29 1.66 2.21
CA ALA A 27 -15.67 2.98 2.21
C ALA A 27 -14.25 2.96 1.64
N GLN A 28 -13.46 1.92 1.97
CA GLN A 28 -12.13 1.71 1.38
C GLN A 28 -12.21 1.46 -0.12
N ARG A 29 -13.13 0.61 -0.59
CA ARG A 29 -13.31 0.35 -2.03
C ARG A 29 -13.67 1.64 -2.76
N HIS A 30 -14.62 2.40 -2.23
CA HIS A 30 -15.04 3.66 -2.83
C HIS A 30 -13.90 4.69 -2.91
N ALA A 31 -13.09 4.80 -1.85
CA ALA A 31 -11.92 5.67 -1.85
C ALA A 31 -10.87 5.23 -2.88
N ILE A 32 -10.61 3.92 -3.02
CA ILE A 32 -9.68 3.38 -4.01
C ILE A 32 -10.14 3.70 -5.43
N ASP A 33 -11.41 3.44 -5.74
CA ASP A 33 -11.96 3.70 -7.07
C ASP A 33 -11.97 5.20 -7.39
N SER A 34 -12.29 6.03 -6.41
CA SER A 34 -12.19 7.49 -6.56
C SER A 34 -10.75 7.92 -6.84
N SER A 35 -9.78 7.42 -6.08
CA SER A 35 -8.36 7.71 -6.28
C SER A 35 -7.85 7.23 -7.65
N ARG A 36 -8.32 6.07 -8.15
CA ARG A 36 -7.99 5.59 -9.50
C ARG A 36 -8.43 6.55 -10.59
N ASN A 37 -9.57 7.22 -10.43
CA ASN A 37 -10.04 8.24 -11.39
C ASN A 37 -9.11 9.47 -11.46
N PHE A 38 -8.34 9.74 -10.40
CA PHE A 38 -7.29 10.76 -10.39
C PHE A 38 -5.93 10.25 -10.91
N GLY A 39 -5.89 9.01 -11.44
CA GLY A 39 -4.68 8.37 -11.94
C GLY A 39 -3.82 7.72 -10.86
N TRP A 40 -4.27 7.70 -9.59
CA TRP A 40 -3.49 7.10 -8.52
C TRP A 40 -3.47 5.58 -8.63
N SER A 41 -2.35 4.99 -8.26
CA SER A 41 -2.16 3.54 -8.30
C SER A 41 -2.16 2.94 -6.89
N LEU A 42 -2.82 1.79 -6.75
CA LEU A 42 -2.71 0.95 -5.56
C LEU A 42 -1.28 0.42 -5.47
N HIS A 43 -0.59 0.68 -4.36
CA HIS A 43 0.82 0.32 -4.21
C HIS A 43 0.99 -1.02 -3.50
N PHE A 44 0.40 -1.18 -2.31
CA PHE A 44 0.35 -2.46 -1.62
C PHE A 44 -0.79 -2.52 -0.62
N ILE A 45 -1.14 -3.73 -0.19
CA ILE A 45 -2.05 -3.99 0.93
C ILE A 45 -1.33 -4.83 1.97
N ARG A 46 -1.13 -4.30 3.19
CA ARG A 46 -0.61 -5.09 4.31
C ARG A 46 -1.76 -5.69 5.09
N ARG A 47 -1.64 -6.97 5.43
CA ARG A 47 -2.61 -7.69 6.25
C ARG A 47 -1.92 -8.31 7.46
N PRO A 48 -1.82 -7.57 8.58
CA PRO A 48 -1.38 -8.18 9.83
C PRO A 48 -2.42 -9.20 10.29
N LEU A 49 -1.96 -10.26 10.95
CA LEU A 49 -2.89 -11.17 11.61
C LEU A 49 -3.64 -10.39 12.70
N PHE A 50 -4.97 -10.50 12.71
CA PHE A 50 -5.86 -9.85 13.69
C PHE A 50 -5.91 -8.30 13.64
N GLN A 51 -5.51 -7.67 12.53
CA GLN A 51 -5.68 -6.23 12.32
C GLN A 51 -6.30 -5.95 10.95
N ASP A 52 -6.89 -4.77 10.82
CA ASP A 52 -7.48 -4.30 9.56
C ASP A 52 -6.42 -4.10 8.47
N PRO A 53 -6.79 -4.33 7.20
CA PRO A 53 -5.88 -4.16 6.08
C PRO A 53 -5.43 -2.70 5.97
N THR A 54 -4.12 -2.51 5.92
CA THR A 54 -3.52 -1.22 5.57
C THR A 54 -3.40 -1.14 4.06
N VAL A 55 -4.23 -0.30 3.44
CA VAL A 55 -4.20 -0.02 2.01
C VAL A 55 -3.36 1.23 1.76
N VAL A 56 -2.39 1.15 0.84
CA VAL A 56 -1.60 2.31 0.44
C VAL A 56 -1.76 2.60 -1.04
N MET A 57 -2.10 3.84 -1.36
CA MET A 57 -2.19 4.37 -2.72
C MET A 57 -1.14 5.44 -2.93
N CYS A 58 -0.59 5.55 -4.14
CA CYS A 58 0.35 6.61 -4.48
C CYS A 58 -0.16 7.44 -5.65
N ASP A 59 0.06 8.74 -5.54
CA ASP A 59 -0.29 9.74 -6.57
C ASP A 59 0.59 9.55 -7.82
N ALA A 60 0.00 9.72 -9.00
CA ALA A 60 0.67 9.59 -10.29
C ALA A 60 1.81 10.60 -10.53
N ASN A 61 1.71 11.78 -9.93
CA ASN A 61 2.50 12.96 -10.27
C ASN A 61 3.48 13.37 -9.16
N HIS A 62 3.13 13.17 -7.90
CA HIS A 62 3.86 13.77 -6.77
C HIS A 62 4.68 12.79 -5.92
N GLY A 63 4.64 11.48 -6.23
CA GLY A 63 5.35 10.46 -5.44
C GLY A 63 4.91 10.36 -3.98
N LYS A 64 3.80 11.04 -3.62
CA LYS A 64 3.20 11.00 -2.30
C LYS A 64 2.30 9.77 -2.21
N CYS A 65 2.40 9.07 -1.09
CA CYS A 65 1.54 7.94 -0.80
C CYS A 65 0.61 8.26 0.37
N TRP A 66 -0.54 7.62 0.34
CA TRP A 66 -1.66 7.83 1.24
C TRP A 66 -2.16 6.49 1.73
N GLN A 67 -2.45 6.41 3.03
CA GLN A 67 -3.12 5.25 3.60
C GLN A 67 -4.63 5.48 3.54
N VAL A 68 -5.35 4.48 3.04
CA VAL A 68 -6.81 4.45 3.09
C VAL A 68 -7.24 3.78 4.38
N LEU A 69 -7.86 4.55 5.27
CA LEU A 69 -8.41 4.08 6.53
C LEU A 69 -9.71 3.29 6.31
N GLU A 70 -10.17 2.59 7.33
CA GLU A 70 -11.40 1.78 7.31
C GLU A 70 -12.64 2.58 6.90
N ASP A 71 -12.71 3.85 7.30
CA ASP A 71 -13.79 4.79 6.97
C ASP A 71 -13.62 5.48 5.60
N GLY A 72 -12.62 5.08 4.82
CA GLY A 72 -12.31 5.64 3.50
C GLY A 72 -11.52 6.95 3.53
N LYS A 73 -11.18 7.49 4.71
CA LYS A 73 -10.33 8.69 4.79
C LYS A 73 -8.91 8.40 4.34
N LEU A 74 -8.29 9.40 3.73
CA LEU A 74 -6.90 9.37 3.30
C LEU A 74 -6.03 10.12 4.30
N ILE A 75 -4.98 9.47 4.81
CA ILE A 75 -3.95 10.11 5.63
C ILE A 75 -2.58 10.00 4.95
N PRO A 76 -1.69 10.99 5.09
CA PRO A 76 -0.34 10.90 4.54
C PRO A 76 0.38 9.66 5.05
N PHE A 77 0.94 8.86 4.14
CA PHE A 77 1.68 7.65 4.47
C PHE A 77 3.18 7.88 4.28
N ASN A 78 3.88 8.09 5.39
CA ASN A 78 5.32 8.40 5.40
C ASN A 78 6.21 7.19 5.73
N ASP A 79 5.62 6.03 6.06
CA ASP A 79 6.36 4.80 6.38
C ASP A 79 6.70 3.97 5.14
N LEU A 80 7.42 4.60 4.21
CA LEU A 80 8.05 3.91 3.09
C LEU A 80 9.43 3.34 3.48
N ARG A 81 9.69 3.06 4.78
CA ARG A 81 11.02 2.65 5.25
C ARG A 81 11.52 1.41 4.51
N GLY A 82 12.49 1.69 3.64
CA GLY A 82 13.05 0.82 2.62
C GLY A 82 13.18 1.64 1.34
N SER A 83 13.85 2.79 1.34
CA SER A 83 15.26 2.84 0.89
C SER A 83 15.88 4.21 1.17
N GLN A 84 16.49 4.40 2.35
CA GLN A 84 17.63 5.30 2.54
C GLN A 84 18.23 4.95 3.90
N LYS A 85 19.40 4.32 3.90
CA LYS A 85 20.30 4.31 5.06
C LYS A 85 21.46 5.25 4.71
N PRO A 86 21.81 6.22 5.56
CA PRO A 86 23.00 7.03 5.33
C PRO A 86 24.25 6.15 5.50
N LEU A 87 25.26 6.53 4.73
CA LEU A 87 26.56 5.88 4.46
C LEU A 87 27.22 5.25 5.70
#